data_AF-A0A8S9RP74-F1
#
_entry.id   AF-A0A8S9RP74-F1
#
_cell.length_a   1.000
_cell.length_b   1.000
_cell.length_c   1.000
_cell.angle_alpha   90.00
_cell.angle_beta   90.00
_cell.angle_gamma   90.00
#
_symmetry.space_group_name_H-M   'P 1'
#
loop_
_entity.id
_entity.type
_entity.pdbx_description
1 polymer ?
#
loop_
_entity_poly.entity_id
_entity_poly.type
_entity_poly.pdbx_seq_one_letter_code
_entity_poly.pdbx_strand_id
1 'polypeptide(L)'
;MISKTKLFSLRFDVHEEFTVKEILDSFNQVEISEVLVCDGLLLCVTVTRDEYSQRPMPWNPYLGQTRWIQTRRSYDRSDVYALGYDKRTNRNHKILMYCYGYKEDECEIYDVKSDSWRTLDVKLHWGWGEEYFHVSASLQGNT
;
A
#
# COMPACT_ATOMS: atom_id res chain seq x y z
N MET A 1 -20.78 5.75 12.90
CA MET A 1 -21.60 4.81 12.11
C MET A 1 -20.81 4.52 10.85
N ILE A 2 -20.16 3.37 10.75
CA ILE A 2 -19.15 3.10 9.71
C ILE A 2 -19.80 2.35 8.54
N SER A 3 -19.60 2.86 7.34
CA SER A 3 -20.17 2.34 6.08
C SER A 3 -19.52 1.03 5.66
N LYS A 4 -20.29 0.20 4.94
CA LYS A 4 -19.73 -0.96 4.22
C LYS A 4 -18.93 -0.45 3.03
N THR A 5 -17.68 -0.90 2.85
CA THR A 5 -16.81 -0.47 1.75
C THR A 5 -16.62 -1.63 0.77
N LYS A 6 -16.95 -1.42 -0.50
CA LYS A 6 -16.67 -2.39 -1.57
C LYS A 6 -15.71 -1.77 -2.56
N LEU A 7 -14.70 -2.52 -2.99
CA LEU A 7 -13.76 -2.10 -4.03
C LEU A 7 -14.10 -2.81 -5.34
N PHE A 8 -14.38 -2.02 -6.38
CA PHE A 8 -14.68 -2.53 -7.71
C PHE A 8 -13.63 -2.07 -8.71
N SER A 9 -13.36 -2.93 -9.69
CA SER A 9 -12.62 -2.62 -10.90
C SER A 9 -13.60 -2.48 -12.05
N LEU A 10 -13.56 -1.34 -12.74
CA LEU A 10 -14.31 -1.11 -13.97
C LEU A 10 -13.33 -1.15 -15.14
N ARG A 11 -13.64 -1.97 -16.15
CA ARG A 11 -12.96 -1.95 -17.44
C ARG A 11 -13.94 -1.59 -18.53
N PHE A 12 -13.52 -0.68 -19.40
CA PHE A 12 -14.30 -0.22 -20.54
C PHE A 12 -13.65 -0.78 -21.81
N ASP A 13 -14.42 -1.47 -22.63
CA ASP A 13 -14.09 -1.70 -24.03
C ASP A 13 -14.66 -0.54 -24.86
N VAL A 14 -13.89 -0.08 -25.85
CA VAL A 14 -14.31 1.00 -26.76
C VAL A 14 -15.51 0.55 -27.61
N HIS A 15 -15.82 -0.75 -27.64
CA HIS A 15 -16.97 -1.32 -28.34
C HIS A 15 -18.20 -1.53 -27.43
N GLU A 16 -18.35 -0.66 -26.41
CA GLU A 16 -19.54 -0.48 -25.54
C GLU A 16 -19.80 -1.57 -24.49
N GLU A 17 -18.90 -2.53 -24.29
CA GLU A 17 -19.00 -3.45 -23.16
C GLU A 17 -18.15 -2.95 -21.98
N PHE A 18 -18.79 -2.79 -20.82
CA PHE A 18 -18.06 -2.57 -19.57
C PHE A 18 -18.16 -3.81 -18.69
N THR A 19 -17.05 -4.16 -18.04
CA THR A 19 -17.02 -5.24 -17.06
C THR A 19 -16.74 -4.65 -15.68
N VAL A 20 -17.53 -5.09 -14.70
CA VAL A 20 -17.36 -4.74 -13.29
C VAL A 20 -16.90 -5.98 -12.56
N LYS A 21 -15.73 -5.91 -11.91
CA LYS A 21 -15.20 -6.99 -11.07
C LYS A 21 -15.08 -6.49 -9.64
N GLU A 22 -15.71 -7.18 -8.71
CA GLU A 22 -15.48 -6.95 -7.29
C GLU A 22 -14.08 -7.45 -6.91
N ILE A 23 -13.27 -6.56 -6.33
CA ILE A 23 -11.87 -6.81 -5.95
C ILE A 23 -11.78 -7.14 -4.46
N LEU A 24 -12.60 -6.45 -3.65
CA LEU A 24 -12.68 -6.68 -2.23
C LEU A 24 -14.15 -6.64 -1.81
N ASP A 25 -14.69 -7.79 -1.43
CA ASP A 25 -15.98 -7.88 -0.77
C ASP A 25 -15.74 -7.87 0.74
N SER A 26 -15.79 -6.68 1.34
CA SER A 26 -15.74 -6.57 2.80
C SER A 26 -17.11 -6.95 3.37
N PHE A 27 -17.35 -8.25 3.53
CA PHE A 27 -18.43 -8.76 4.39
C PHE A 27 -18.12 -8.50 5.87
N ASN A 28 -17.82 -7.24 6.20
CA ASN A 28 -17.64 -6.64 7.52
C ASN A 28 -16.29 -6.81 8.25
N GLN A 29 -15.23 -7.34 7.64
CA GLN A 29 -13.96 -7.53 8.38
C GLN A 29 -12.81 -6.62 7.98
N VAL A 30 -12.82 -6.03 6.78
CA VAL A 30 -11.69 -5.27 6.24
C VAL A 30 -12.16 -3.90 5.74
N GLU A 31 -11.49 -2.84 6.17
CA GLU A 31 -11.73 -1.45 5.73
C GLU A 31 -10.51 -0.95 4.95
N ILE A 32 -10.71 -0.18 3.87
CA ILE A 32 -9.59 0.45 3.17
C ILE A 32 -9.28 1.78 3.87
N SER A 33 -8.09 1.90 4.45
CA SER A 33 -7.64 3.13 5.11
C SER A 33 -6.95 4.08 4.14
N GLU A 34 -6.20 3.55 3.17
CA GLU A 34 -5.42 4.35 2.24
C GLU A 34 -5.27 3.65 0.88
N VAL A 35 -5.18 4.43 -0.19
CA VAL A 35 -4.83 3.93 -1.53
C VAL A 35 -3.71 4.78 -2.10
N LEU A 36 -2.56 4.15 -2.36
CA LEU A 36 -1.38 4.78 -2.96
C LEU A 36 -1.23 4.30 -4.40
N VAL A 37 -0.78 5.18 -5.30
CA VAL A 37 -0.65 4.89 -6.73
C VAL A 37 0.77 5.16 -7.19
N CYS A 38 1.34 4.25 -7.97
CA CYS A 38 2.65 4.44 -8.59
C CYS A 38 2.75 3.62 -9.89
N ASP A 39 3.05 4.27 -11.02
CA ASP A 39 3.30 3.62 -12.33
C ASP A 39 2.28 2.53 -12.73
N GLY A 40 0.99 2.78 -12.46
CA GLY A 40 -0.10 1.85 -12.78
C GLY A 40 -0.31 0.72 -11.77
N LEU A 41 0.51 0.64 -10.72
CA LEU A 41 0.26 -0.21 -9.54
C LEU A 41 -0.46 0.59 -8.46
N LEU A 42 -1.47 -0.04 -7.86
CA LEU A 42 -2.17 0.47 -6.68
C LEU A 42 -1.68 -0.29 -5.44
N LEU A 43 -1.58 0.39 -4.32
CA LEU A 43 -1.39 -0.21 -3.01
C LEU A 43 -2.58 0.18 -2.14
N CYS A 44 -3.44 -0.80 -1.83
CA CYS A 44 -4.51 -0.61 -0.87
C CYS A 44 -4.00 -0.98 0.51
N VAL A 45 -3.94 -0.02 1.43
CA VAL A 45 -3.73 -0.28 2.85
C VAL A 45 -5.09 -0.55 3.45
N THR A 46 -5.23 -1.71 4.07
CA THR A 46 -6.49 -2.10 4.70
C THR A 46 -6.30 -2.34 6.18
N VAL A 47 -7.37 -2.21 6.94
CA VAL A 47 -7.38 -2.43 8.38
C VAL A 47 -8.43 -3.49 8.69
N THR A 48 -8.03 -4.51 9.45
CA THR A 48 -8.96 -5.51 9.96
C THR A 48 -9.70 -4.97 11.19
N ARG A 49 -11.00 -5.25 11.30
CA ARG A 49 -11.85 -4.70 12.39
C ARG A 49 -11.59 -5.31 13.76
N ASP A 50 -11.07 -6.53 13.78
CA ASP A 50 -10.82 -7.33 14.98
C ASP A 50 -9.45 -7.07 15.59
N GLU A 51 -8.40 -7.02 14.76
CA GLU A 51 -7.02 -6.88 15.22
C GLU A 51 -6.54 -5.42 15.17
N TYR A 52 -7.31 -4.52 14.54
CA TYR A 52 -6.88 -3.14 14.23
C TYR A 52 -5.54 -3.09 13.49
N SER A 53 -5.16 -4.19 12.82
CA SER A 53 -3.87 -4.34 12.14
C SER A 53 -3.96 -3.91 10.69
N GLN A 54 -2.95 -3.20 10.21
CA GLN A 54 -2.84 -2.82 8.81
C GLN A 54 -2.30 -3.98 7.98
N ARG A 55 -2.92 -4.21 6.82
CA ARG A 55 -2.50 -5.20 5.81
C ARG A 55 -2.40 -4.52 4.44
N PRO A 56 -1.18 -4.35 3.90
CA PRO A 56 -0.98 -3.81 2.56
C PRO A 56 -1.33 -4.84 1.48
N MET A 57 -2.06 -4.39 0.46
CA MET A 57 -2.46 -5.17 -0.71
C MET A 57 -2.08 -4.46 -2.00
N PRO A 58 -0.96 -4.83 -2.64
CA PRO A 58 -0.69 -4.43 -4.00
C PRO A 58 -1.77 -4.96 -4.94
N TRP A 59 -2.22 -4.09 -5.83
CA TRP A 59 -3.19 -4.37 -6.86
C TRP A 59 -2.70 -3.83 -8.19
N ASN A 60 -2.54 -4.74 -9.16
CA ASN A 60 -2.34 -4.40 -10.56
C ASN A 60 -3.71 -4.40 -11.27
N PRO A 61 -4.34 -3.24 -11.54
CA PRO A 61 -5.63 -3.16 -12.21
C PRO A 61 -5.58 -3.64 -13.67
N TYR A 62 -4.44 -3.46 -14.34
CA TYR A 62 -4.25 -3.88 -15.74
C TYR A 62 -4.26 -5.39 -15.89
N LEU A 63 -3.58 -6.11 -15.00
CA LEU A 63 -3.60 -7.58 -14.97
C LEU A 63 -4.72 -8.17 -14.10
N GLY A 64 -5.41 -7.32 -13.33
CA GLY A 64 -6.45 -7.77 -12.39
C GLY A 64 -5.88 -8.62 -11.23
N GLN A 65 -4.59 -8.47 -10.94
CA GLN A 65 -3.87 -9.24 -9.92
C GLN A 65 -3.84 -8.50 -8.59
N THR A 66 -4.32 -9.13 -7.53
CA THR A 66 -4.20 -8.65 -6.15
C THR A 66 -3.49 -9.68 -5.29
N ARG A 67 -2.70 -9.24 -4.33
CA ARG A 67 -2.16 -10.12 -3.29
C ARG A 67 -2.04 -9.39 -1.97
N TRP A 68 -2.33 -10.08 -0.87
CA TRP A 68 -1.99 -9.59 0.45
C TRP A 68 -0.51 -9.81 0.70
N ILE A 69 0.20 -8.79 1.19
CA ILE A 69 1.57 -8.98 1.65
C ILE A 69 1.52 -9.47 3.09
N GLN A 70 2.25 -10.55 3.36
CA GLN A 70 2.46 -10.98 4.73
C GLN A 70 3.37 -9.97 5.43
N THR A 71 2.85 -9.39 6.51
CA THR A 71 3.55 -8.46 7.37
C THR A 71 4.47 -9.23 8.32
N ARG A 72 5.63 -8.67 8.69
CA ARG A 72 6.55 -9.33 9.64
C ARG A 72 6.07 -9.25 11.09
N ARG A 73 5.25 -8.25 11.38
CA ARG A 73 4.59 -8.03 12.67
C ARG A 73 3.16 -7.55 12.45
N SER A 74 2.43 -7.38 13.54
CA SER A 74 1.19 -6.60 13.50
C SER A 74 1.56 -5.14 13.29
N TYR A 75 1.21 -4.59 12.12
CA TYR A 75 1.39 -3.16 11.82
C TYR A 75 0.23 -2.36 12.39
N ASP A 76 0.54 -1.26 13.06
CA ASP A 76 -0.43 -0.38 13.72
C ASP A 76 -1.07 0.54 12.67
N ARG A 77 -2.24 1.11 12.97
CA ARG A 77 -2.86 2.17 12.17
C ARG A 77 -1.98 3.41 12.01
N SER A 78 -1.03 3.64 12.92
CA SER A 78 -0.06 4.74 12.82
C SER A 78 1.08 4.47 11.83
N ASP A 79 1.22 3.24 11.32
CA ASP A 79 2.26 2.92 10.35
C ASP A 79 1.92 3.58 9.00
N VAL A 80 2.95 4.15 8.37
CA VAL A 80 2.83 4.93 7.13
C VAL A 80 3.47 4.14 6.00
N TYR A 81 2.78 4.10 4.86
CA TYR A 81 3.29 3.47 3.65
C TYR A 81 3.66 4.50 2.59
N ALA A 82 4.65 4.14 1.78
CA ALA A 82 4.92 4.80 0.50
C ALA A 82 5.12 3.74 -0.58
N LEU A 83 4.58 4.01 -1.78
CA LEU A 83 4.73 3.15 -2.94
C LEU A 83 5.65 3.82 -3.97
N GLY A 84 6.69 3.10 -4.40
CA GLY A 84 7.63 3.58 -5.40
C GLY A 84 8.17 2.44 -6.26
N TYR A 85 9.12 2.74 -7.13
CA TYR A 85 9.84 1.75 -7.92
C TYR A 85 11.30 2.13 -8.12
N ASP A 86 12.13 1.13 -8.38
CA ASP A 86 13.53 1.31 -8.77
C ASP A 86 13.64 1.47 -10.29
N LYS A 87 14.08 2.65 -10.73
CA LYS A 87 14.28 2.98 -12.15
C LYS A 87 15.36 2.11 -12.81
N ARG A 88 16.37 1.65 -12.07
CA ARG A 88 17.51 0.90 -12.58
C ARG A 88 17.19 -0.57 -12.82
N THR A 89 16.26 -1.14 -12.04
CA THR A 89 15.96 -2.58 -12.08
C THR A 89 14.65 -2.89 -12.80
N ASN A 90 14.45 -2.32 -13.99
CA ASN A 90 13.25 -2.50 -14.82
C ASN A 90 11.93 -2.18 -14.07
N ARG A 91 11.90 -1.04 -13.37
CA ARG A 91 10.74 -0.54 -12.60
C ARG A 91 10.24 -1.56 -11.57
N ASN A 92 11.16 -2.15 -10.82
CA ASN A 92 10.80 -3.02 -9.72
C ASN A 92 10.10 -2.20 -8.63
N HIS A 93 8.82 -2.47 -8.41
CA HIS A 93 8.03 -1.79 -7.41
C HIS A 93 8.50 -2.16 -6.00
N LYS A 94 8.50 -1.18 -5.11
CA LYS A 94 8.88 -1.32 -3.72
C LYS A 94 7.90 -0.56 -2.85
N ILE A 95 7.65 -1.12 -1.68
CA ILE A 95 6.76 -0.51 -0.68
C ILE A 95 7.61 -0.22 0.52
N LEU A 96 7.74 1.06 0.85
CA LEU A 96 8.34 1.49 2.09
C LEU A 96 7.24 1.50 3.14
N MET A 97 7.59 1.02 4.33
CA MET A 97 6.76 1.13 5.51
C MET A 97 7.60 1.75 6.62
N TYR A 98 7.01 2.73 7.27
CA TYR A 98 7.57 3.44 8.41
C TYR A 98 6.71 3.19 9.63
N CYS A 99 7.33 2.73 10.71
CA CYS A 99 6.66 2.48 11.98
C CYS A 99 7.20 3.41 13.05
N TYR A 100 6.29 4.18 13.66
CA TYR A 100 6.59 5.02 14.81
C TYR A 100 6.72 4.14 16.05
N GLY A 101 7.97 3.86 16.45
CA GLY A 101 8.24 3.06 17.63
C GLY A 101 8.39 3.92 18.88
N TYR A 102 7.91 3.42 20.03
CA TYR A 102 8.13 4.07 21.33
C TYR A 102 9.62 4.14 21.73
N LYS A 103 10.48 3.29 21.15
CA LYS A 103 11.92 3.22 21.46
C LYS A 103 12.78 3.66 20.29
N GLU A 104 12.53 3.08 19.11
CA GLU A 104 13.24 3.41 17.87
C GLU A 104 12.26 3.33 16.71
N ASP A 105 12.38 4.27 15.79
CA ASP A 105 11.65 4.26 14.53
C ASP A 105 12.25 3.19 13.61
N GLU A 106 11.38 2.38 13.01
CA GLU A 106 11.80 1.30 12.14
C GLU A 106 11.29 1.51 10.72
N CYS A 107 12.20 1.31 9.77
CA CYS A 107 11.91 1.38 8.35
C CYS A 107 12.07 -0.01 7.73
N GLU A 108 11.04 -0.49 7.06
CA GLU A 108 11.12 -1.70 6.25
C GLU A 108 10.76 -1.39 4.81
N ILE A 109 11.41 -2.07 3.87
CA ILE A 109 11.06 -1.99 2.46
C ILE A 109 10.77 -3.37 1.94
N TYR A 110 9.60 -3.52 1.33
CA TYR A 110 9.18 -4.71 0.63
C TYR A 110 9.56 -4.59 -0.84
N ASP A 111 10.22 -5.62 -1.36
CA ASP A 111 10.55 -5.74 -2.78
C ASP A 111 9.52 -6.64 -3.46
N VAL A 112 8.75 -6.07 -4.40
CA VAL A 112 7.64 -6.79 -5.05
C VAL A 112 8.15 -7.96 -5.88
N LYS A 113 9.31 -7.81 -6.54
CA LYS A 113 9.89 -8.85 -7.40
C LYS A 113 10.46 -10.01 -6.61
N SER A 114 11.15 -9.77 -5.50
CA SER A 114 11.69 -10.85 -4.66
C SER A 114 10.71 -11.35 -3.60
N ASP A 115 9.52 -10.73 -3.50
CA ASP A 115 8.48 -11.08 -2.53
C ASP A 115 9.00 -11.12 -1.09
N SER A 116 9.80 -10.12 -0.73
CA SER A 116 10.53 -10.14 0.54
C SER A 116 10.67 -8.74 1.15
N TRP A 117 10.49 -8.69 2.46
CA TRP A 117 10.85 -7.53 3.28
C TRP A 117 12.35 -7.49 3.55
N ARG A 118 12.90 -6.29 3.68
CA ARG A 118 14.22 -6.03 4.27
C ARG A 118 14.13 -4.80 5.17
N THR A 119 14.84 -4.84 6.29
CA THR A 119 14.94 -3.71 7.22
C THR A 119 15.95 -2.71 6.65
N LEU A 120 15.64 -1.43 6.76
CA LEU A 120 16.51 -0.33 6.37
C LEU A 120 17.09 0.31 7.63
N ASP A 121 18.42 0.28 7.75
CA ASP A 121 19.14 1.02 8.78
C ASP A 121 19.31 2.48 8.33
N VAL A 122 18.20 3.21 8.35
CA VAL A 122 18.15 4.62 7.95
C VAL A 122 17.58 5.42 9.10
N LYS A 123 18.37 6.35 9.63
CA LYS A 123 17.86 7.41 10.51
C LYS A 123 17.10 8.41 9.67
N LEU A 124 15.80 8.16 9.48
CA LEU A 124 14.94 9.16 8.86
C LEU A 124 14.68 10.28 9.87
N HIS A 125 15.33 11.42 9.66
CA HIS A 125 14.97 12.65 10.35
C HIS A 125 13.67 13.20 9.73
N TRP A 126 12.53 12.62 10.08
CA TRP A 126 11.25 13.28 9.83
C TRP A 126 11.15 14.42 10.85
N GLY A 127 11.21 15.66 10.37
CA GLY A 127 11.09 16.84 11.22
C GLY A 127 9.80 16.74 12.04
N TRP A 128 9.93 16.80 13.36
CA TRP A 128 8.80 16.88 14.27
C TRP A 128 8.06 18.19 13.98
N GLY A 129 6.98 18.16 13.20
CA GLY A 129 6.12 19.35 13.10
C GLY A 129 5.27 19.57 11.85
N GLU A 130 5.38 18.80 10.77
CA GLU A 130 4.57 19.10 9.58
C GLU A 130 3.85 17.85 9.07
N GLU A 131 2.52 17.92 9.22
CA GLU A 131 1.40 17.22 8.56
C GLU A 131 1.59 15.77 8.07
N TYR A 132 0.55 14.96 8.28
CA TYR A 132 0.42 13.61 7.73
C TYR A 132 0.51 13.64 6.20
N PHE A 133 1.72 13.60 5.65
CA PHE A 133 1.90 13.55 4.21
C PHE A 133 1.65 12.12 3.74
N HIS A 134 0.54 11.95 3.02
CA HIS A 134 0.29 10.80 2.15
C HIS A 134 1.35 10.81 1.04
N VAL A 135 2.55 10.30 1.32
CA VAL A 135 3.68 10.39 0.39
C VAL A 135 3.59 9.25 -0.62
N SER A 136 2.93 9.52 -1.75
CA SER A 136 3.27 8.84 -3.00
C SER A 136 4.57 9.43 -3.55
N ALA A 137 5.72 9.04 -2.97
CA ALA A 137 7.02 9.42 -3.51
C ALA A 137 7.56 8.33 -4.43
N SER A 138 7.84 8.70 -5.67
CA SER A 138 8.85 8.02 -6.46
C SER A 138 10.16 8.02 -5.67
N LEU A 139 10.83 6.86 -5.55
CA LEU A 139 12.14 6.71 -4.89
C LEU A 139 13.27 7.55 -5.55
N GLN A 140 12.93 8.41 -6.51
CA GLN A 140 13.81 9.38 -7.14
C GLN A 140 13.13 10.70 -7.56
N GLY A 141 12.03 11.10 -6.91
CA GLY A 141 11.58 12.49 -6.90
C GLY A 141 10.94 13.06 -8.18
N ASN A 142 10.31 12.23 -9.03
CA ASN A 142 9.45 12.77 -10.10
C ASN A 142 8.01 12.31 -9.90
N THR A 143 7.14 13.28 -9.61
CA THR A 143 5.72 13.30 -10.00
C THR A 143 5.57 13.66 -11.48
#